data_AF-A0A955HTX7-F1
#
_entry.id   AF-A0A955HTX7-F1
#
_cell.length_a   1.000
_cell.length_b   1.000
_cell.length_c   1.000
_cell.angle_alpha   90.00
_cell.angle_beta   90.00
_cell.angle_gamma   90.00
#
_symmetry.space_group_name_H-M   'P 1'
#
loop_
_entity.id
_entity.type
_entity.pdbx_description
1 polymer ?
#
loop_
_entity_poly.entity_id
_entity_poly.type
_entity_poly.pdbx_seq_one_letter_code
_entity_poly.pdbx_strand_id
1 'polypeptide(L)'
;ADLKSEPSVLREISAILADPMTILEGNEKEGRIEVILSSAEIVKEFCGGELLFNSIGAEVTDESGRQYTLNELGDISEAYWNEWSRNSKA
;
A
#
# COMPACT_ATOMS: atom_id res chain seq x y z
N ALA A 1 22.86 -2.28 -25.55
CA ALA A 1 21.61 -2.36 -26.32
C ALA A 1 20.50 -2.17 -25.32
N ASP A 2 19.72 -1.11 -25.50
CA ASP A 2 18.60 -0.79 -24.62
C ASP A 2 17.50 -1.83 -24.91
N LEU A 3 17.39 -2.86 -24.05
CA LEU A 3 16.35 -3.89 -24.14
C LEU A 3 15.02 -3.22 -23.79
N LYS A 4 14.43 -2.54 -24.77
CA LYS A 4 13.04 -2.07 -24.71
C LYS A 4 12.14 -3.29 -24.80
N SER A 5 12.00 -4.01 -23.70
CA SER A 5 10.96 -5.00 -23.52
C SER A 5 9.62 -4.27 -23.51
N GLU A 6 8.65 -4.76 -24.29
CA GLU A 6 7.29 -4.24 -24.20
C GLU A 6 6.70 -4.59 -22.83
N PRO A 7 5.98 -3.67 -22.17
CA PRO A 7 5.41 -3.92 -20.85
C PRO A 7 4.38 -5.05 -20.91
N SER A 8 4.54 -6.04 -20.03
CA SER A 8 3.57 -7.13 -19.85
C SER A 8 2.48 -6.73 -18.86
N VAL A 9 1.21 -6.99 -19.20
CA VAL A 9 0.07 -6.73 -18.31
C VAL A 9 -0.29 -7.99 -17.52
N LEU A 10 -0.12 -7.93 -16.20
CA LEU A 10 -0.59 -8.96 -15.27
C LEU A 10 -1.99 -8.60 -14.75
N ARG A 11 -2.88 -9.59 -14.67
CA ARG A 11 -4.28 -9.41 -14.20
C ARG A 11 -4.58 -10.16 -12.91
N GLU A 12 -3.85 -11.22 -12.61
CA GLU A 12 -4.06 -12.06 -11.43
C GLU A 12 -3.41 -11.41 -10.20
N ILE A 13 -4.23 -10.93 -9.25
CA ILE A 13 -3.76 -10.24 -8.03
C ILE A 13 -2.81 -11.13 -7.23
N SER A 14 -3.09 -12.43 -7.13
CA SER A 14 -2.23 -13.37 -6.41
C SER A 14 -0.85 -13.51 -7.03
N ALA A 15 -0.72 -13.37 -8.36
CA ALA A 15 0.58 -13.37 -9.03
C ALA A 15 1.32 -12.05 -8.85
N ILE A 16 0.58 -10.93 -8.80
CA ILE A 16 1.11 -9.59 -8.57
C ILE A 16 1.64 -9.50 -7.13
N LEU A 17 0.83 -9.84 -6.13
CA LEU A 17 1.10 -9.74 -4.69
C LEU A 17 1.71 -11.01 -4.07
N ALA A 18 2.29 -11.91 -4.87
CA ALA A 18 2.83 -13.17 -4.34
C ALA A 18 4.04 -12.97 -3.40
N ASP A 19 4.70 -11.82 -3.49
CA ASP A 19 5.89 -11.47 -2.69
C ASP A 19 5.59 -10.24 -1.81
N PRO A 20 6.37 -10.02 -0.75
CA PRO A 20 6.32 -8.77 0.00
C PRO A 20 6.61 -7.58 -0.92
N MET A 21 5.55 -6.82 -1.24
CA MET A 21 5.65 -5.59 -2.02
C MET A 21 5.53 -4.38 -1.11
N THR A 22 6.32 -3.35 -1.44
CA THR A 22 6.26 -2.06 -0.77
C THR A 22 5.34 -1.15 -1.57
N ILE A 23 4.35 -0.57 -0.88
CA ILE A 23 3.55 0.53 -1.43
C ILE A 23 4.41 1.79 -1.37
N LEU A 24 4.73 2.36 -2.54
CA LEU A 24 5.45 3.61 -2.64
C LEU A 24 4.50 4.81 -2.64
N GLU A 25 3.38 4.68 -3.35
CA GLU A 25 2.42 5.77 -3.55
C GLU A 25 1.02 5.19 -3.78
N GLY A 26 -0.01 5.94 -3.36
CA GLY A 26 -1.41 5.66 -3.65
C GLY A 26 -2.11 6.92 -4.14
N ASN A 27 -2.77 6.84 -5.29
CA ASN A 27 -3.48 7.92 -5.95
C ASN A 27 -4.92 7.53 -6.26
N GLU A 28 -5.81 8.51 -6.34
CA GLU A 28 -7.15 8.35 -6.89
C GLU A 28 -7.19 8.98 -8.29
N LYS A 29 -7.50 8.19 -9.32
CA LYS A 29 -7.68 8.67 -10.71
C LYS A 29 -8.96 8.09 -11.29
N GLU A 30 -9.85 8.98 -11.73
CA GLU A 30 -11.10 8.59 -12.41
C GLU A 30 -11.97 7.59 -11.61
N GLY A 31 -12.01 7.73 -10.29
CA GLY A 31 -12.76 6.83 -9.39
C GLY A 31 -12.11 5.45 -9.20
N ARG A 32 -10.83 5.30 -9.60
CA ARG A 32 -10.01 4.12 -9.34
C ARG A 32 -8.87 4.45 -8.41
N ILE A 33 -8.47 3.47 -7.63
CA ILE A 33 -7.26 3.55 -6.82
C ILE A 33 -6.10 3.04 -7.66
N GLU A 34 -5.09 3.88 -7.85
CA GLU A 34 -3.81 3.57 -8.47
C GLU A 34 -2.76 3.45 -7.36
N VAL A 35 -2.08 2.33 -7.28
CA VAL A 35 -1.01 2.10 -6.30
C VAL A 35 0.29 1.79 -7.03
N ILE A 36 1.34 2.54 -6.69
CA ILE A 36 2.69 2.28 -7.19
C ILE A 36 3.36 1.32 -6.22
N LEU A 37 3.77 0.17 -6.76
CA LEU A 37 4.35 -0.93 -6.00
C LEU A 37 5.82 -1.12 -6.40
N SER A 38 6.65 -1.46 -5.42
CA SER A 38 8.03 -1.90 -5.65
C SER A 38 8.29 -3.21 -4.93
N SER A 39 8.97 -4.13 -5.62
CA SER A 39 9.53 -5.35 -5.05
C SER A 39 11.05 -5.24 -5.04
N ALA A 40 11.65 -5.59 -3.89
CA ALA A 40 13.09 -5.71 -3.76
C ALA A 40 13.61 -7.10 -4.19
N GLU A 41 12.70 -8.03 -4.51
CA GLU A 41 13.10 -9.39 -4.86
C GLU A 41 13.65 -9.47 -6.29
N ILE A 42 14.91 -9.88 -6.38
CA ILE A 42 15.67 -10.02 -7.64
C ILE A 42 15.18 -11.22 -8.47
N VAL A 43 14.34 -12.10 -7.89
CA VAL A 43 13.95 -13.39 -8.47
C VAL A 43 12.89 -13.26 -9.57
N LYS A 44 12.19 -12.12 -9.65
CA LYS A 44 11.13 -11.90 -10.63
C LYS A 44 11.60 -11.11 -11.85
N GLU A 45 10.95 -11.37 -12.97
CA GLU A 45 11.12 -10.63 -14.23
C GLU A 45 10.59 -9.18 -14.14
N PHE A 46 10.02 -8.78 -13.00
CA PHE A 46 9.51 -7.44 -12.74
C PHE A 46 9.90 -6.96 -11.33
N CYS A 47 10.19 -5.66 -11.22
CA CYS A 47 10.59 -5.00 -9.97
C CYS A 47 9.48 -4.13 -9.35
N GLY A 48 8.31 -4.05 -9.99
CA GLY A 48 7.21 -3.19 -9.57
C GLY A 48 6.30 -2.80 -10.74
N GLY A 49 5.44 -1.82 -10.49
CA GLY A 49 4.53 -1.29 -11.50
C GLY A 49 3.33 -0.55 -10.92
N GLU A 50 2.42 -0.17 -11.81
CA GLU A 50 1.15 0.47 -11.48
C GLU A 50 0.07 -0.60 -11.30
N LEU A 51 -0.55 -0.65 -10.13
CA LEU A 51 -1.73 -1.47 -9.86
C LEU A 51 -2.98 -0.58 -9.82
N LEU A 52 -3.92 -0.86 -10.71
CA LEU A 52 -5.21 -0.16 -10.77
C LEU A 52 -6.33 -1.10 -10.31
N PHE A 53 -7.10 -0.69 -9.31
CA PHE A 53 -8.24 -1.46 -8.83
C PHE A 53 -9.43 -0.60 -8.40
N ASN A 54 -10.60 -1.22 -8.43
CA ASN A 54 -11.82 -0.68 -7.82
C ASN A 54 -11.94 -1.30 -6.42
N SER A 55 -11.89 -0.48 -5.38
CA SER A 55 -12.09 -0.95 -4.01
C SER A 55 -13.57 -0.90 -3.63
N ILE A 56 -14.09 -1.96 -3.03
CA ILE A 56 -15.44 -1.95 -2.43
C ILE A 56 -15.37 -1.53 -0.96
N GLY A 57 -14.23 -1.78 -0.31
CA GLY A 57 -13.95 -1.42 1.09
C GLY A 57 -12.52 -1.80 1.46
N ALA A 58 -12.12 -1.42 2.69
CA ALA A 58 -10.84 -1.79 3.27
C ALA A 58 -11.07 -2.23 4.73
N GLU A 59 -10.33 -3.25 5.17
CA GLU A 59 -10.32 -3.70 6.55
C GLU A 59 -8.91 -3.52 7.11
N VAL A 60 -8.81 -2.86 8.27
CA VAL A 60 -7.54 -2.65 8.97
C VAL A 60 -7.55 -3.52 10.21
N THR A 61 -6.53 -4.38 10.35
CA THR A 61 -6.34 -5.25 11.51
C THR A 61 -4.98 -5.05 12.15
N ASP A 62 -4.89 -5.21 13.47
CA ASP A 62 -3.60 -5.31 14.15
C ASP A 62 -3.07 -6.75 14.16
N GLU A 63 -1.90 -6.94 14.79
CA GLU A 63 -1.24 -8.25 14.92
C GLU A 63 -2.08 -9.30 15.67
N SER A 64 -3.06 -8.86 16.47
CA SER A 64 -4.01 -9.75 17.16
C SER A 64 -5.25 -10.09 16.32
N GLY A 65 -5.37 -9.48 15.13
CA GLY A 65 -6.54 -9.60 14.26
C GLY A 65 -7.71 -8.70 14.65
N ARG A 66 -7.53 -7.75 15.57
CA ARG A 66 -8.58 -6.81 15.92
C ARG A 66 -8.80 -5.84 14.78
N GLN A 67 -10.05 -5.72 14.33
CA GLN A 67 -10.46 -4.73 13.33
C GLN A 67 -10.70 -3.36 13.97
N TYR A 68 -10.39 -2.30 13.22
CA TYR A 68 -10.61 -0.92 13.65
C TYR A 68 -11.52 -0.18 12.67
N THR A 69 -12.44 0.60 13.23
CA THR A 69 -13.21 1.60 12.48
C THR A 69 -12.35 2.82 12.15
N LEU A 70 -12.73 3.60 11.14
CA LEU A 70 -12.05 4.86 10.81
C LEU A 70 -12.01 5.85 11.98
N ASN A 71 -13.07 5.90 12.79
CA ASN A 71 -13.13 6.76 13.96
C ASN A 71 -12.10 6.34 15.01
N GLU A 72 -12.01 5.02 15.31
CA GLU A 72 -11.01 4.51 16.25
C GLU A 72 -9.57 4.77 15.76
N LEU A 73 -9.31 4.63 14.46
CA LEU A 73 -8.00 4.97 13.88
C LEU A 73 -7.68 6.47 14.00
N GLY A 74 -8.70 7.32 13.85
CA GLY A 74 -8.60 8.76 14.09
C GLY A 74 -8.19 9.07 15.53
N ASP A 75 -8.89 8.47 16.49
CA ASP A 75 -8.61 8.64 17.92
C ASP A 75 -7.19 8.17 18.29
N ILE A 76 -6.75 7.02 17.75
CA ILE A 76 -5.40 6.48 17.97
C ILE A 76 -4.33 7.43 17.42
N SER A 77 -4.53 7.92 16.18
CA SER A 77 -3.61 8.86 15.53
C SER A 77 -3.49 10.15 16.33
N GLU A 78 -4.61 10.74 16.74
CA GLU A 78 -4.63 11.96 17.52
C GLU A 78 -3.95 11.76 18.89
N ALA A 79 -4.24 10.67 19.59
CA ALA A 79 -3.62 10.34 20.86
C ALA A 79 -2.08 10.24 20.74
N TYR A 80 -1.60 9.55 19.71
CA TYR A 80 -0.17 9.42 19.43
C TYR A 80 0.49 10.80 19.21
N TRP A 81 -0.09 11.64 18.34
CA TRP A 81 0.47 12.96 18.06
C TRP A 81 0.41 13.90 19.26
N ASN A 82 -0.64 13.82 20.08
CA ASN A 82 -0.76 14.59 21.30
C ASN A 82 0.31 14.19 22.33
N GLU A 83 0.57 12.89 22.50
CA GLU A 83 1.63 12.39 23.37
C GLU A 83 3.02 12.81 22.87
N TRP A 84 3.29 12.60 21.58
CA TRP A 84 4.55 13.03 20.96
C TRP A 84 4.79 14.54 21.11
N SER A 85 3.75 15.37 20.89
CA SER A 85 3.84 16.83 21.03
C SER A 85 4.14 17.25 22.47
N ARG A 86 3.59 16.55 23.47
CA ARG A 86 3.89 16.80 24.89
C ARG A 86 5.33 16.45 25.21
N ASN A 87 5.81 15.30 24.76
CA ASN A 87 7.17 14.83 25.03
C ASN A 87 8.25 15.63 24.26
N SER A 88 7.92 16.18 23.10
CA SER A 88 8.84 16.99 22.28
C SER A 88 8.86 18.48 22.68
N LYS A 89 8.00 18.89 23.62
CA LYS A 89 7.97 20.25 24.21
C LYS A 89 8.58 20.30 25.62
N ALA A 90 9.08 19.18 26.13
CA ALA A 90 9.84 19.09 27.37
C ALA A 90 11.35 19.21 27.09
#